data_AF-A0A6A6DF43-F1
#
_entry.id   AF-A0A6A6DF43-F1
#
_cell.length_a   1.000
_cell.length_b   1.000
_cell.length_c   1.000
_cell.angle_alpha   90.00
_cell.angle_beta   90.00
_cell.angle_gamma   90.00
#
_symmetry.space_group_name_H-M   'P 1'
#
loop_
_entity.id
_entity.type
_entity.pdbx_description
1 polymer ?
#
loop_
_entity_poly.entity_id
_entity_poly.type
_entity_poly.pdbx_seq_one_letter_code
_entity_poly.pdbx_strand_id
1 'polypeptide(L)'
;GRAVHSELINTEFVKEWLQCCKLQRGSECYLGDHKSPNDTANLRVLDVARGCLVGIPFSSRYVVLSYVGVTVQSLQTRKDNVNDLEEDGALLSRSAEVPQTTRDSITLMSQIGDRNFWVDALCIFQDDLANKI
;
A
#
# COMPACT_ATOMS: atom_id res chain seq x y z
N GLY A 1 24.40 10.29 1.22
CA GLY A 1 23.46 9.50 0.40
C GLY A 1 24.22 8.92 -0.77
N ARG A 2 23.90 7.69 -1.21
CA ARG A 2 24.47 7.13 -2.45
C ARG A 2 23.72 7.66 -3.65
N ALA A 3 24.43 8.11 -4.67
CA ALA A 3 23.85 8.49 -5.94
C ALA A 3 23.31 7.24 -6.65
N VAL A 4 22.03 7.24 -6.99
CA VAL A 4 21.38 6.18 -7.77
C VAL A 4 21.27 6.69 -9.20
N HIS A 5 21.87 5.98 -10.15
CA HIS A 5 21.72 6.29 -11.57
C HIS A 5 20.27 6.03 -12.03
N SER A 6 19.77 6.94 -12.86
CA SER A 6 18.36 7.33 -12.99
C SER A 6 17.55 6.59 -14.06
N GLU A 7 17.81 5.33 -14.37
CA GLU A 7 17.10 4.68 -15.49
C GLU A 7 16.45 3.35 -15.11
N LEU A 8 15.60 3.38 -14.08
CA LEU A 8 14.75 2.30 -13.56
C LEU A 8 15.34 1.59 -12.34
N ILE A 9 14.47 1.38 -11.34
CA ILE A 9 14.77 0.55 -10.17
C ILE A 9 14.92 -0.89 -10.67
N ASN A 10 16.08 -1.51 -10.41
CA ASN A 10 16.25 -2.94 -10.70
C ASN A 10 15.42 -3.75 -9.68
N THR A 11 14.29 -4.26 -10.14
CA THR A 11 13.38 -5.04 -9.30
C THR A 11 13.90 -6.41 -8.90
N GLU A 12 14.88 -6.97 -9.61
CA GLU A 12 15.52 -8.24 -9.22
C GLU A 12 16.32 -8.04 -7.94
N PHE A 13 17.12 -6.98 -7.84
CA PHE A 13 17.81 -6.64 -6.60
C PHE A 13 16.84 -6.37 -5.45
N VAL A 14 15.70 -5.73 -5.71
CA VAL A 14 14.67 -5.52 -4.67
C VAL A 14 14.08 -6.86 -4.21
N LYS A 15 13.79 -7.78 -5.15
CA LYS A 15 13.33 -9.15 -4.82
C LYS A 15 14.37 -9.91 -4.02
N GLU A 16 15.64 -9.84 -4.40
CA GLU A 16 16.75 -10.46 -3.68
C GLU A 16 16.90 -9.89 -2.28
N TRP A 17 16.85 -8.57 -2.10
CA TRP A 17 16.88 -7.95 -0.77
C TRP A 17 15.70 -8.38 0.09
N LEU A 18 14.48 -8.41 -0.48
CA LEU A 18 13.30 -8.91 0.23
C LEU A 18 13.46 -10.39 0.62
N GLN A 19 14.07 -11.22 -0.24
CA GLN A 19 14.37 -12.62 0.07
C GLN A 19 15.46 -12.74 1.15
N CYS A 20 16.53 -11.96 1.08
CA CYS A 20 17.57 -11.92 2.11
C CYS A 20 16.99 -11.50 3.47
N CYS A 21 16.09 -10.51 3.51
CA CYS A 21 15.39 -10.13 4.75
C CYS A 21 14.59 -11.30 5.33
N LYS A 22 13.88 -12.08 4.49
CA LYS A 22 13.16 -13.28 4.92
C LYS A 22 14.08 -14.35 5.49
N LEU A 23 15.29 -14.51 4.92
CA LEU A 23 16.23 -15.58 5.27
C LEU A 23 17.18 -15.22 6.44
N GLN A 24 17.59 -13.96 6.58
CA GLN A 24 18.60 -13.56 7.57
C GLN A 24 18.03 -13.13 8.93
N ARG A 25 16.76 -12.70 9.02
CA ARG A 25 16.18 -12.13 10.25
C ARG A 25 14.75 -12.59 10.54
N GLY A 26 14.44 -13.85 10.22
CA GLY A 26 13.09 -14.42 10.28
C GLY A 26 12.34 -14.26 11.61
N SER A 27 13.02 -14.01 12.74
CA SER A 27 12.41 -13.77 14.05
C SER A 27 12.48 -12.32 14.56
N GLU A 28 13.44 -11.50 14.14
CA GLU A 28 13.59 -10.11 14.61
C GLU A 28 12.77 -9.11 13.79
N CYS A 29 12.55 -9.39 12.50
CA CYS A 29 11.74 -8.55 11.62
C CYS A 29 10.26 -8.93 11.63
N TYR A 30 9.90 -10.03 12.32
CA TYR A 30 8.53 -10.47 12.51
C TYR A 30 8.01 -9.90 13.83
N LEU A 31 7.53 -8.65 13.79
CA LEU A 31 6.80 -8.07 14.92
C LEU A 31 5.40 -8.69 14.99
N GLY A 32 5.33 -9.86 15.62
CA GLY A 32 4.11 -10.43 16.18
C GLY A 32 3.05 -10.91 15.19
N ASP A 33 2.67 -12.18 15.31
CA ASP A 33 1.34 -12.61 14.90
C ASP A 33 0.34 -11.91 15.84
N HIS A 34 -0.16 -10.73 15.48
CA HIS A 34 -1.38 -10.16 16.07
C HIS A 34 -2.60 -10.98 15.60
N LYS A 35 -2.51 -12.30 15.69
CA LYS A 35 -3.64 -13.20 15.47
C LYS A 35 -4.43 -13.27 16.75
N SER A 36 -5.32 -12.30 16.92
CA SER A 36 -6.56 -12.60 17.64
C SER A 36 -7.34 -13.58 16.75
N PRO A 37 -7.68 -14.79 17.21
CA PRO A 37 -8.53 -15.72 16.45
C PRO A 37 -9.91 -15.14 16.09
N ASN A 38 -10.28 -14.01 16.71
CA ASN A 38 -11.54 -13.30 16.56
C ASN A 38 -11.39 -11.94 15.84
N ASP A 39 -10.22 -11.62 15.26
CA ASP A 39 -10.07 -10.35 14.55
C ASP A 39 -10.79 -10.42 13.19
N THR A 40 -12.07 -10.07 13.23
CA THR A 40 -12.93 -9.88 12.05
C THR A 40 -12.77 -8.52 11.42
N ALA A 41 -11.88 -7.69 11.98
CA ALA A 41 -11.61 -6.38 11.44
C ALA A 41 -11.00 -6.53 10.03
N ASN A 42 -11.41 -5.64 9.12
CA ASN A 42 -10.89 -5.60 7.77
C ASN A 42 -9.92 -4.45 7.64
N LEU A 43 -8.74 -4.74 7.10
CA LEU A 43 -7.79 -3.73 6.66
C LEU A 43 -8.16 -3.32 5.24
N ARG A 44 -8.34 -2.02 5.01
CA ARG A 44 -8.48 -1.49 3.65
C ARG A 44 -7.11 -1.40 3.00
N VAL A 45 -6.95 -1.98 1.82
CA VAL A 45 -5.73 -1.91 1.00
C VAL A 45 -6.11 -1.56 -0.43
N LEU A 46 -5.11 -1.20 -1.21
CA LEU A 46 -5.17 -1.10 -2.66
C LEU A 46 -4.86 -2.49 -3.26
N ASP A 47 -5.76 -2.98 -4.10
CA ASP A 47 -5.50 -4.13 -4.97
C ASP A 47 -4.79 -3.64 -6.23
N VAL A 48 -3.49 -3.92 -6.34
CA VAL A 48 -2.64 -3.45 -7.43
C VAL A 48 -3.11 -3.99 -8.80
N ALA A 49 -3.69 -5.19 -8.82
CA ALA A 49 -4.15 -5.82 -10.06
C ALA A 49 -5.47 -5.21 -10.54
N ARG A 50 -6.38 -4.90 -9.61
CA ARG A 50 -7.69 -4.30 -9.94
C ARG A 50 -7.65 -2.77 -10.01
N GLY A 51 -6.64 -2.14 -9.42
CA GLY A 51 -6.54 -0.68 -9.34
C GLY A 51 -7.68 -0.07 -8.52
N CYS A 52 -8.06 -0.70 -7.41
CA CYS A 52 -9.15 -0.26 -6.53
C CYS A 52 -8.87 -0.56 -5.05
N LEU A 53 -9.69 -0.01 -4.15
CA LEU A 53 -9.67 -0.32 -2.73
C LEU A 53 -10.43 -1.62 -2.46
N VAL A 54 -9.88 -2.43 -1.56
CA VAL A 54 -10.50 -3.68 -1.11
C VAL A 54 -10.30 -3.85 0.39
N GLY A 55 -11.27 -4.48 1.05
CA GLY A 55 -11.10 -4.97 2.41
C GLY A 55 -10.43 -6.35 2.41
N ILE A 56 -9.37 -6.51 3.18
CA ILE A 56 -8.73 -7.80 3.45
C ILE A 56 -8.76 -8.09 4.96
N PRO A 57 -8.80 -9.36 5.38
CA PRO A 57 -8.59 -9.71 6.79
C PRO A 57 -7.25 -9.16 7.29
N PHE A 58 -7.16 -8.68 8.54
CA PHE A 58 -5.89 -8.19 9.13
C PHE A 58 -4.76 -9.23 9.12
N SER A 59 -5.10 -10.51 9.11
CA SER A 59 -4.14 -11.62 9.00
C SER A 59 -3.53 -11.82 7.61
N SER A 60 -4.02 -11.07 6.61
CA SER A 60 -3.54 -11.15 5.23
C SER A 60 -2.18 -10.49 5.08
N ARG A 61 -1.39 -10.96 4.10
CA ARG A 61 -0.14 -10.30 3.72
C ARG A 61 -0.42 -9.03 2.91
N TYR A 62 0.24 -7.94 3.28
CA TYR A 62 0.24 -6.67 2.56
C TYR A 62 1.61 -6.00 2.64
N VAL A 63 1.85 -5.04 1.75
CA VAL A 63 3.05 -4.19 1.73
C VAL A 63 2.65 -2.77 2.11
N VAL A 64 3.41 -2.15 3.01
CA VAL A 64 3.15 -0.78 3.48
C VAL A 64 4.15 0.17 2.84
N LEU A 65 3.65 1.29 2.31
CA LEU A 65 4.46 2.47 2.07
C LEU A 65 4.27 3.47 3.21
N SER A 66 5.21 3.44 4.16
CA SER A 66 5.24 4.36 5.30
C SER A 66 5.88 5.69 4.88
N TYR A 67 5.10 6.54 4.21
CA TYR A 67 5.54 7.89 3.84
C TYR A 67 4.50 8.93 4.23
N VAL A 68 4.97 10.04 4.80
CA VAL A 68 4.14 11.18 5.14
C VAL A 68 4.12 12.11 3.93
N GLY A 69 2.99 12.17 3.20
CA GLY A 69 2.95 13.03 2.01
C GLY A 69 1.59 13.15 1.34
N VAL A 70 0.51 13.20 2.13
CA VAL A 70 -0.79 13.62 1.61
C VAL A 70 -0.74 15.12 1.35
N THR A 71 -0.92 15.53 0.09
CA THR A 71 -1.16 16.95 -0.24
C THR A 71 -2.67 17.17 -0.39
N VAL A 72 -3.15 18.39 -0.16
CA VAL A 72 -4.59 18.72 -0.22
C VAL A 72 -5.18 18.41 -1.61
N GLN A 73 -4.35 18.39 -2.66
CA GLN A 73 -4.76 18.14 -4.05
C GLN A 73 -4.63 16.68 -4.48
N SER A 74 -4.06 15.79 -3.67
CA SER A 74 -3.98 14.38 -4.02
C SER A 74 -5.28 13.63 -3.69
N LEU A 75 -5.55 12.56 -4.43
CA LEU A 75 -6.63 11.63 -4.15
C LEU A 75 -6.53 11.11 -2.72
N GLN A 76 -7.63 11.25 -1.99
CA GLN A 76 -7.76 10.86 -0.59
C GLN A 76 -9.05 10.09 -0.40
N THR A 77 -9.01 9.07 0.44
CA THR A 77 -10.20 8.33 0.81
C THR A 77 -10.99 9.10 1.85
N ARG A 78 -12.29 9.26 1.58
CA ARG A 78 -13.26 10.00 2.37
C ARG A 78 -14.56 9.20 2.42
N LYS A 79 -15.41 9.48 3.40
CA LYS A 79 -16.67 8.74 3.57
C LYS A 79 -17.62 8.88 2.38
N ASP A 80 -17.50 9.98 1.64
CA ASP A 80 -18.32 10.30 0.47
C ASP A 80 -17.83 9.67 -0.85
N ASN A 81 -16.56 9.25 -0.94
CA ASN A 81 -15.97 8.73 -2.18
C ASN A 81 -15.47 7.28 -2.08
N VAL A 82 -15.52 6.65 -0.89
CA VAL A 82 -14.96 5.31 -0.68
C VAL A 82 -15.59 4.24 -1.56
N ASN A 83 -16.91 4.31 -1.78
CA ASN A 83 -17.61 3.34 -2.63
C ASN A 83 -17.10 3.42 -4.08
N ASP A 84 -16.88 4.63 -4.59
CA ASP A 84 -16.32 4.85 -5.93
C ASP A 84 -14.88 4.32 -6.01
N LEU A 85 -14.10 4.44 -4.93
CA LEU A 85 -12.72 3.95 -4.87
C LEU A 85 -12.64 2.42 -4.74
N GLU A 86 -13.71 1.75 -4.34
CA GLU A 86 -13.80 0.28 -4.28
C GLU A 86 -14.21 -0.35 -5.63
N GLU A 87 -14.60 0.46 -6.62
CA GLU A 87 -14.90 -0.01 -7.99
C GLU A 87 -13.62 -0.40 -8.76
N ASP A 88 -13.73 -1.44 -9.59
CA ASP A 88 -12.61 -1.90 -10.43
C ASP A 88 -12.09 -0.78 -11.33
N GLY A 89 -10.77 -0.53 -11.26
CA GLY A 89 -10.11 0.50 -12.04
C GLY A 89 -10.33 1.94 -11.54
N ALA A 90 -10.91 2.15 -10.36
CA ALA A 90 -11.13 3.49 -9.81
C ALA A 90 -9.86 4.36 -9.73
N LEU A 91 -8.70 3.76 -9.47
CA LEU A 91 -7.42 4.48 -9.44
C LEU A 91 -6.88 4.77 -10.85
N LEU A 92 -7.28 4.00 -11.85
CA LEU A 92 -6.94 4.25 -13.25
C LEU A 92 -7.74 5.44 -13.78
N SER A 93 -9.05 5.46 -13.51
CA SER A 93 -9.94 6.56 -13.91
C SER A 93 -9.54 7.89 -13.25
N ARG A 94 -8.99 7.84 -12.03
CA ARG A 94 -8.52 9.00 -11.26
C ARG A 94 -7.00 9.16 -11.22
N SER A 95 -6.28 8.55 -12.16
CA SER A 95 -4.80 8.48 -12.15
C SER A 95 -4.11 9.84 -12.05
N ALA A 96 -4.71 10.91 -12.58
CA ALA A 96 -4.20 12.28 -12.48
C ALA A 96 -4.23 12.85 -11.05
N GLU A 97 -5.18 12.38 -10.22
CA GLU A 97 -5.32 12.77 -8.81
C GLU A 97 -4.41 11.92 -7.89
N VAL A 98 -3.98 10.73 -8.35
CA VAL A 98 -3.10 9.86 -7.57
C VAL A 98 -1.67 10.44 -7.54
N PRO A 99 -1.07 10.63 -6.34
CA PRO A 99 0.31 11.08 -6.21
C PRO A 99 1.27 10.25 -7.07
N GLN A 100 2.26 10.91 -7.66
CA GLN A 100 3.28 10.22 -8.47
C GLN A 100 3.97 9.10 -7.68
N THR A 101 4.36 9.36 -6.42
CA THR A 101 4.95 8.35 -5.53
C THR A 101 4.06 7.11 -5.37
N THR A 102 2.74 7.29 -5.26
CA THR A 102 1.80 6.18 -5.15
C THR A 102 1.70 5.42 -6.47
N ARG A 103 1.64 6.11 -7.63
CA ARG A 103 1.64 5.46 -8.96
C ARG A 103 2.92 4.67 -9.22
N ASP A 104 4.07 5.23 -8.88
CA ASP A 104 5.36 4.58 -9.02
C ASP A 104 5.45 3.35 -8.10
N SER A 105 4.92 3.46 -6.88
CA SER A 105 4.85 2.34 -5.95
C SER A 105 3.93 1.23 -6.43
N ILE A 106 2.75 1.55 -6.99
CA ILE A 106 1.84 0.56 -7.60
C ILE A 106 2.56 -0.18 -8.74
N THR A 107 3.28 0.55 -9.59
CA THR A 107 4.07 -0.02 -10.69
C THR A 107 5.13 -0.98 -10.15
N LEU A 108 5.87 -0.57 -9.11
CA LEU A 108 6.87 -1.40 -8.44
C LEU A 108 6.24 -2.65 -7.82
N MET A 109 5.10 -2.53 -7.14
CA MET A 109 4.40 -3.68 -6.54
C MET A 109 3.95 -4.68 -7.60
N SER A 110 3.44 -4.20 -8.73
CA SER A 110 3.09 -5.05 -9.88
C SER A 110 4.29 -5.82 -10.41
N GLN A 111 5.48 -5.22 -10.44
CA GLN A 111 6.71 -5.88 -10.91
C GLN A 111 7.28 -6.87 -9.88
N ILE A 112 7.09 -6.59 -8.60
CA ILE A 112 7.52 -7.48 -7.50
C ILE A 112 6.58 -8.67 -7.33
N GLY A 113 5.30 -8.54 -7.73
CA GLY A 113 4.29 -9.59 -7.67
C GLY A 113 3.50 -9.62 -6.36
N ASP A 114 3.52 -8.55 -5.59
CA ASP A 114 2.67 -8.39 -4.40
C ASP A 114 1.43 -7.55 -4.76
N ARG A 115 0.26 -7.99 -4.28
CA ARG A 115 -1.05 -7.47 -4.73
C ARG A 115 -1.69 -6.48 -3.78
N ASN A 116 -1.49 -6.66 -2.48
CA ASN A 116 -2.14 -5.87 -1.44
C ASN A 116 -1.18 -4.78 -0.97
N PHE A 117 -1.49 -3.54 -1.28
CA PHE A 117 -0.64 -2.40 -1.01
C PHE A 117 -1.36 -1.40 -0.09
N TRP A 118 -0.72 -1.02 0.99
CA TRP A 118 -1.28 -0.10 1.98
C TRP A 118 -0.51 1.22 1.96
N VAL A 119 -1.25 2.33 1.91
CA VAL A 119 -0.72 3.69 1.91
C VAL A 119 -1.65 4.62 2.68
N ASP A 120 -1.11 5.43 3.57
CA ASP A 120 -1.86 6.32 4.47
C ASP A 120 -2.93 7.14 3.74
N ALA A 121 -2.55 7.75 2.61
CA ALA A 121 -3.41 8.65 1.82
C ALA A 121 -4.73 8.02 1.35
N LEU A 122 -4.71 6.71 1.03
CA LEU A 122 -5.83 6.00 0.40
C LEU A 122 -6.46 4.95 1.32
N CYS A 123 -5.71 4.40 2.27
CA CYS A 123 -6.22 3.32 3.11
C CYS A 123 -6.88 3.82 4.40
N ILE A 124 -6.65 5.08 4.77
CA ILE A 124 -7.24 5.76 5.93
C ILE A 124 -8.23 6.82 5.45
N PHE A 125 -9.37 6.92 6.14
CA PHE A 125 -10.31 8.03 5.97
C PHE A 125 -9.67 9.34 6.44
N GLN A 126 -9.41 10.26 5.50
CA GLN A 126 -8.74 11.52 5.82
C GLN A 126 -9.68 12.55 6.48
N ASP A 127 -10.98 12.36 6.33
CA ASP A 127 -12.05 13.14 6.96
C ASP A 127 -12.45 12.60 8.34
N ASP A 128 -11.87 11.48 8.78
CA ASP A 128 -12.13 10.89 10.09
C ASP A 128 -10.99 11.19 11.08
N LEU A 129 -11.09 12.35 11.73
CA LEU A 129 -10.16 12.79 12.78
C LEU A 129 -10.05 11.78 13.95
N ALA A 130 -11.01 10.87 14.13
CA ALA A 130 -10.99 9.87 15.20
C ALA A 130 -10.04 8.69 14.93
N ASN A 131 -9.61 8.47 13.68
CA ASN A 131 -8.71 7.38 13.28
C ASN A 131 -7.27 7.84 12.97
N LYS A 132 -6.95 9.10 13.30
CA LYS A 132 -5.60 9.66 13.16
C LYS A 132 -4.91 9.57 14.53
N ILE A 133 -4.28 8.43 14.81
CA ILE A 133 -3.47 8.20 16.02
C ILE A 133 -2.04 8.61 15.75
#